data_AF-A0A7J6JQI0-F1
#
_entry.id   AF-A0A7J6JQI0-F1
#
_cell.length_a   1.000
_cell.length_b   1.000
_cell.length_c   1.000
_cell.angle_alpha   90.00
_cell.angle_beta   90.00
_cell.angle_gamma   90.00
#
_symmetry.space_group_name_H-M   'P 1'
#
loop_
_entity.id
_entity.type
_entity.pdbx_description
1 polymer ?
#
loop_
_entity_poly.entity_id
_entity_poly.type
_entity_poly.pdbx_seq_one_letter_code
_entity_poly.pdbx_strand_id
1 'polypeptide(L)'
;MFKWRYNHIWKLYGQKKYEEAEAEAMKMLMEPRLGDFHRAGMHLLLAGSPHDYVDNAKQAVRLYGKILEEHGSNFSPKEQSGIQNLINRSKQALEKALRDQSDIERNVREYLASGKTIDDLHDEQMKELQEREMELARVEMSKEEVALGSQVPPSSQSVPDDAGAARSSGVGGSQSADRKLPMETDEEPPTYD
;
A
#
# COMPACT_ATOMS: atom_id res chain seq x y z
N MET A 1 9.39 -10.24 -22.63
CA MET A 1 9.66 -10.62 -21.23
C MET A 1 9.49 -9.45 -20.26
N PHE A 2 10.28 -8.37 -20.34
CA PHE A 2 10.23 -7.26 -19.38
C PHE A 2 8.83 -6.62 -19.19
N LYS A 3 8.09 -6.32 -20.27
CA LYS A 3 6.71 -5.77 -20.19
C LYS A 3 5.76 -6.59 -19.30
N TRP A 4 5.87 -7.93 -19.32
CA TRP A 4 5.06 -8.80 -18.48
C TRP A 4 5.46 -8.72 -17.00
N ARG A 5 6.77 -8.77 -16.70
CA ARG A 5 7.28 -8.61 -15.32
C ARG A 5 6.90 -7.25 -14.75
N TYR A 6 7.08 -6.18 -15.52
CA TYR A 6 6.69 -4.82 -15.14
C TYR A 6 5.22 -4.74 -14.76
N ASN A 7 4.32 -5.25 -15.61
CA ASN A 7 2.88 -5.27 -15.34
C ASN A 7 2.53 -6.16 -14.13
N HIS A 8 3.23 -7.28 -13.93
CA HIS A 8 3.04 -8.14 -12.76
C HIS A 8 3.40 -7.42 -11.46
N ILE A 9 4.55 -6.75 -11.42
CA ILE A 9 5.02 -6.00 -10.25
C ILE A 9 4.05 -4.88 -9.88
N TRP A 10 3.59 -4.09 -10.87
CA TRP A 10 2.57 -3.06 -10.63
C TRP A 10 1.22 -3.63 -10.19
N LYS A 11 0.86 -4.84 -10.63
CA LYS A 11 -0.33 -5.56 -10.15
C LYS A 11 -0.18 -5.99 -8.68
N LEU A 12 0.99 -6.51 -8.28
CA LEU A 12 1.27 -6.84 -6.86
C LEU A 12 1.15 -5.58 -5.99
N TYR A 13 1.72 -4.46 -6.44
CA TYR A 13 1.61 -3.17 -5.75
C TYR A 13 0.16 -2.69 -5.61
N GLY A 14 -0.64 -2.77 -6.69
CA GLY A 14 -2.08 -2.46 -6.65
C GLY A 14 -2.89 -3.38 -5.73
N GLN A 15 -2.44 -4.63 -5.55
CA GLN A 15 -2.99 -5.60 -4.58
C GLN A 15 -2.51 -5.38 -3.14
N LYS A 16 -1.78 -4.28 -2.86
CA LYS A 16 -1.17 -3.94 -1.56
C LYS A 16 -0.12 -4.95 -1.06
N LYS A 17 0.39 -5.81 -1.96
CA LYS A 17 1.51 -6.73 -1.69
C LYS A 17 2.83 -5.98 -1.86
N TYR A 18 3.04 -4.94 -1.05
CA TYR A 18 4.13 -3.99 -1.24
C TYR A 18 5.50 -4.65 -1.14
N GLU A 19 5.75 -5.47 -0.11
CA GLU A 19 7.00 -6.20 0.08
C GLU A 19 7.36 -7.11 -1.11
N GLU A 20 6.38 -7.86 -1.64
CA GLU A 20 6.55 -8.70 -2.83
C GLU A 20 6.90 -7.85 -4.07
N ALA A 21 6.15 -6.74 -4.26
CA ALA A 21 6.35 -5.83 -5.39
C ALA A 21 7.71 -5.12 -5.33
N GLU A 22 8.13 -4.64 -4.17
CA GLU A 22 9.43 -4.00 -3.94
C GLU A 22 10.58 -4.99 -4.16
N ALA A 23 10.47 -6.21 -3.63
CA ALA A 23 11.47 -7.26 -3.84
C ALA A 23 11.63 -7.64 -5.32
N GLU A 24 10.55 -7.70 -6.09
CA GLU A 24 10.62 -7.91 -7.54
C GLU A 24 11.12 -6.68 -8.31
N ALA A 25 10.74 -5.46 -7.90
CA ALA A 25 11.21 -4.23 -8.51
C ALA A 25 12.73 -4.07 -8.38
N MET A 26 13.28 -4.33 -7.19
CA MET A 26 14.74 -4.35 -6.97
C MET A 26 15.44 -5.40 -7.85
N LYS A 27 14.92 -6.64 -7.91
CA LYS A 27 15.45 -7.68 -8.83
C LYS A 27 15.39 -7.24 -10.29
N MET A 28 14.37 -6.50 -10.70
CA MET A 28 14.22 -5.99 -12.06
C MET A 28 15.22 -4.86 -12.37
N LEU A 29 15.51 -3.96 -11.43
CA LEU A 29 16.51 -2.89 -11.60
C LEU A 29 17.93 -3.40 -11.85
N MET A 30 18.28 -4.57 -11.32
CA MET A 30 19.57 -5.24 -11.51
C MET A 30 19.78 -5.80 -12.94
N GLU A 31 18.73 -5.87 -13.76
CA GLU A 31 18.81 -6.38 -15.13
C GLU A 31 19.58 -5.42 -16.05
N PRO A 32 20.74 -5.82 -16.63
CA PRO A 32 21.58 -4.91 -17.42
C PRO A 32 20.92 -4.38 -18.69
N ARG A 33 19.90 -5.10 -19.20
CA ARG A 33 19.16 -4.76 -20.43
C ARG A 33 17.79 -4.11 -20.15
N LEU A 34 17.54 -3.68 -18.92
CA LEU A 34 16.32 -2.95 -18.57
C LEU A 34 16.36 -1.54 -19.16
N GLY A 35 15.50 -1.27 -20.13
CA GLY A 35 15.35 0.04 -20.75
C GLY A 35 14.79 1.10 -19.80
N ASP A 36 15.17 2.35 -20.02
CA ASP A 36 14.95 3.48 -19.11
C ASP A 36 13.49 3.67 -18.68
N PHE A 37 12.50 3.41 -19.55
CA PHE A 37 11.08 3.50 -19.18
C PHE A 37 10.70 2.53 -18.05
N HIS A 38 11.11 1.27 -18.16
CA HIS A 38 10.83 0.27 -17.13
C HIS A 38 11.63 0.57 -15.86
N ARG A 39 12.88 1.06 -16.00
CA ARG A 39 13.73 1.49 -14.89
C ARG A 39 13.09 2.65 -14.11
N ALA A 40 12.57 3.65 -14.82
CA ALA A 40 11.85 4.80 -14.25
C ALA A 40 10.61 4.36 -13.46
N GLY A 41 9.83 3.42 -14.00
CA GLY A 41 8.65 2.89 -13.31
C GLY A 41 8.98 2.04 -12.08
N MET A 42 10.06 1.25 -12.11
CA MET A 42 10.50 0.52 -10.91
C MET A 42 11.00 1.48 -9.82
N HIS A 43 11.74 2.54 -10.17
CA HIS A 43 12.08 3.60 -9.22
C HIS A 43 10.84 4.37 -8.72
N LEU A 44 9.83 4.63 -9.56
CA LEU A 44 8.58 5.27 -9.13
C LEU A 44 7.79 4.42 -8.12
N LEU A 45 7.83 3.09 -8.27
CA LEU A 45 7.24 2.16 -7.31
C LEU A 45 8.02 2.16 -5.99
N LEU A 46 9.36 2.07 -6.06
CA LEU A 46 10.23 2.11 -4.88
C LEU A 46 10.24 3.48 -4.17
N ALA A 47 9.76 4.55 -4.79
CA ALA A 47 9.52 5.83 -4.12
C ALA A 47 8.41 5.77 -3.04
N GLY A 48 7.64 4.66 -2.99
CA GLY A 48 6.71 4.34 -1.90
C GLY A 48 7.29 3.43 -0.80
N SER A 49 8.48 2.86 -1.00
CA SER A 49 9.18 2.01 -0.03
C SER A 49 9.66 2.84 1.19
N PRO A 50 9.93 2.23 2.36
CA PRO A 50 10.71 2.88 3.40
C PRO A 50 12.20 3.07 3.05
N HIS A 51 12.75 2.36 2.05
CA HIS A 51 14.19 2.37 1.73
C HIS A 51 14.54 3.27 0.54
N ASP A 52 15.49 4.19 0.73
CA ASP A 52 16.04 5.09 -0.31
C ASP A 52 14.99 5.81 -1.19
N TYR A 53 13.80 6.02 -0.64
CA TYR A 53 12.60 6.49 -1.35
C TYR A 53 12.80 7.87 -2.00
N VAL A 54 13.60 8.73 -1.37
CA VAL A 54 14.00 10.03 -1.92
C VAL A 54 14.87 9.88 -3.18
N ASP A 55 15.83 8.96 -3.22
CA ASP A 55 16.64 8.76 -4.45
C ASP A 55 15.81 8.08 -5.53
N ASN A 56 15.04 7.04 -5.18
CA ASN A 56 14.11 6.40 -6.09
C ASN A 56 13.16 7.42 -6.76
N ALA A 57 12.57 8.33 -6.00
CA ALA A 57 11.75 9.41 -6.57
C ALA A 57 12.54 10.34 -7.52
N LYS A 58 13.80 10.71 -7.18
CA LYS A 58 14.68 11.49 -8.07
C LYS A 58 15.00 10.74 -9.36
N GLN A 59 15.33 9.44 -9.30
CA GLN A 59 15.62 8.62 -10.48
C GLN A 59 14.40 8.50 -11.40
N ALA A 60 13.20 8.35 -10.85
CA ALA A 60 11.96 8.31 -11.61
C ALA A 60 11.72 9.63 -12.39
N VAL A 61 11.83 10.78 -11.71
CA VAL A 61 11.73 12.11 -12.37
C VAL A 61 12.79 12.26 -13.46
N ARG A 62 14.04 11.92 -13.16
CA ARG A 62 15.18 12.05 -14.09
C ARG A 62 15.00 11.20 -15.35
N LEU A 63 14.62 9.92 -15.19
CA LEU A 63 14.50 8.99 -16.31
C LEU A 63 13.28 9.29 -17.19
N TYR A 64 12.11 9.58 -16.61
CA TYR A 64 10.96 9.98 -17.41
C TYR A 64 11.18 11.34 -18.11
N GLY A 65 11.86 12.29 -17.46
CA GLY A 65 12.29 13.54 -18.09
C GLY A 65 13.19 13.31 -19.30
N LYS A 66 14.25 12.51 -19.12
CA LYS A 66 15.18 12.11 -20.18
C LYS A 66 14.46 11.46 -21.36
N ILE A 67 13.52 10.54 -21.12
CA ILE A 67 12.74 9.87 -22.17
C ILE A 67 11.92 10.89 -22.99
N LEU A 68 11.30 11.87 -22.34
CA LEU A 68 10.54 12.91 -23.03
C LEU A 68 11.45 13.87 -23.82
N GLU A 69 12.65 14.15 -23.31
CA GLU A 69 13.66 15.01 -23.96
C GLU A 69 14.27 14.33 -25.19
N GLU A 70 14.74 13.08 -25.06
CA GLU A 70 15.45 12.35 -26.13
C GLU A 70 14.53 11.79 -27.22
N HIS A 71 13.27 11.51 -26.89
CA HIS A 71 12.34 10.80 -27.80
C HIS A 71 10.99 11.51 -28.00
N GLY A 72 10.74 12.63 -27.32
CA GLY A 72 9.45 13.33 -27.37
C GLY A 72 8.98 13.71 -28.77
N SER A 73 9.89 14.09 -29.67
CA SER A 73 9.60 14.41 -31.07
C SER A 73 9.09 13.22 -31.90
N ASN A 74 9.38 11.99 -31.47
CA ASN A 74 8.92 10.76 -32.12
C ASN A 74 7.61 10.22 -31.52
N PHE A 75 7.21 10.71 -30.35
CA PHE A 75 5.98 10.30 -29.68
C PHE A 75 4.76 11.01 -30.24
N SER A 76 3.64 10.28 -30.33
CA SER A 76 2.33 10.89 -30.54
C SER A 76 1.96 11.81 -29.36
N PRO A 77 1.05 12.79 -29.55
CA PRO A 77 0.58 13.64 -28.46
C PRO A 77 0.00 12.87 -27.26
N LYS A 78 -0.57 11.67 -27.51
CA LYS A 78 -1.08 10.78 -26.46
C LYS A 78 0.06 10.21 -25.61
N GLU A 79 1.14 9.74 -26.24
CA GLU A 79 2.32 9.22 -25.56
C GLU A 79 3.07 10.31 -24.80
N GLN A 80 3.26 11.49 -25.40
CA GLN A 80 3.85 12.65 -24.71
C GLN A 80 3.07 13.00 -23.43
N SER A 81 1.74 13.07 -23.52
CA SER A 81 0.86 13.29 -22.36
C SER A 81 0.99 12.17 -21.31
N GLY A 82 1.07 10.91 -21.74
CA GLY A 82 1.32 9.76 -20.88
C GLY A 82 2.63 9.86 -20.09
N ILE A 83 3.75 10.18 -20.76
CA ILE A 83 5.04 10.39 -20.10
C ILE A 83 5.00 11.63 -19.19
N GLN A 84 4.37 12.73 -19.61
CA GLN A 84 4.24 13.93 -18.78
C GLN A 84 3.45 13.65 -17.48
N ASN A 85 2.42 12.81 -17.53
CA ASN A 85 1.69 12.37 -16.34
C ASN A 85 2.56 11.51 -15.41
N LEU A 86 3.45 10.67 -15.95
CA LEU A 86 4.42 9.90 -15.15
C LEU A 86 5.49 10.79 -14.52
N ILE A 87 5.96 11.84 -15.22
CA ILE A 87 6.82 12.88 -14.65
C ILE A 87 6.12 13.59 -13.49
N ASN A 88 4.84 13.96 -13.66
CA ASN A 88 4.08 14.65 -12.62
C ASN A 88 3.86 13.77 -11.37
N ARG A 89 3.50 12.48 -11.55
CA ARG A 89 3.41 11.51 -10.45
C ARG A 89 4.77 11.34 -9.74
N SER A 90 5.87 11.29 -10.49
CA SER A 90 7.22 11.17 -9.94
C SER A 90 7.63 12.42 -9.13
N LYS A 91 7.24 13.62 -9.58
CA LYS A 91 7.45 14.86 -8.83
C LYS A 91 6.64 14.90 -7.53
N GLN A 92 5.38 14.47 -7.57
CA GLN A 92 4.54 14.37 -6.37
C GLN A 92 5.11 13.38 -5.34
N ALA A 93 5.62 12.23 -5.80
CA ALA A 93 6.33 11.27 -4.96
C ALA A 93 7.60 11.89 -4.35
N LEU A 94 8.41 12.62 -5.14
CA LEU A 94 9.60 13.30 -4.67
C LEU A 94 9.29 14.41 -3.64
N GLU A 95 8.27 15.21 -3.88
CA GLU A 95 7.83 16.25 -2.93
C GLU A 95 7.34 15.65 -1.61
N LYS A 96 6.61 14.53 -1.66
CA LYS A 96 6.24 13.77 -0.45
C LYS A 96 7.49 13.25 0.25
N ALA A 97 8.38 12.60 -0.49
CA ALA A 97 9.59 12.01 0.06
C ALA A 97 10.49 13.05 0.77
N LEU A 98 10.64 14.24 0.19
CA LEU A 98 11.41 15.34 0.79
C LEU A 98 10.74 15.95 2.03
N ARG A 99 9.40 16.00 2.08
CA ARG A 99 8.67 16.41 3.29
C ARG A 99 8.87 15.38 4.40
N ASP A 100 8.63 14.10 4.12
CA ASP A 100 8.79 13.01 5.08
C ASP A 100 10.24 12.97 5.63
N GLN A 101 11.26 13.12 4.77
CA GLN A 101 12.66 13.24 5.18
C GLN A 101 12.87 14.45 6.12
N SER A 102 12.32 15.62 5.77
CA SER A 102 12.48 16.85 6.57
C SER A 102 11.80 16.75 7.94
N ASP A 103 10.66 16.07 8.02
CA ASP A 103 9.95 15.80 9.27
C ASP A 103 10.75 14.82 10.16
N ILE A 104 11.33 13.76 9.58
CA ILE A 104 12.22 12.83 10.30
C ILE A 104 13.46 13.57 10.82
N GLU A 105 14.14 14.35 9.98
CA GLU A 105 15.33 15.14 10.37
C GLU A 105 15.03 16.17 11.46
N ARG A 106 13.84 16.78 11.46
CA ARG A 106 13.39 17.65 12.55
C ARG A 106 13.20 16.85 13.84
N ASN A 107 12.46 15.75 13.79
CA ASN A 107 12.16 14.94 14.98
C ASN A 107 13.44 14.38 15.62
N VAL A 108 14.40 13.88 14.83
CA VAL A 108 15.72 13.43 15.32
C VAL A 108 16.49 14.59 15.97
N ARG A 109 16.46 15.78 15.37
CA ARG A 109 17.12 16.97 15.95
C ARG A 109 16.51 17.41 17.27
N GLU A 110 15.19 17.40 17.38
CA GLU A 110 14.46 17.71 18.62
C GLU A 110 14.75 16.66 19.72
N TYR A 111 14.80 15.38 19.35
CA TYR A 111 15.18 14.29 20.24
C TYR A 111 16.59 14.49 20.81
N LEU A 112 17.59 14.74 19.96
CA LEU A 112 18.97 15.00 20.38
C LEU A 112 19.09 16.30 21.19
N ALA A 113 18.32 17.33 20.86
CA ALA A 113 18.30 18.59 21.60
C ALA A 113 17.72 18.44 23.02
N SER A 114 16.94 17.39 23.29
CA SER A 114 16.46 17.04 24.64
C SER A 114 17.54 16.45 25.56
N GLY A 115 18.75 16.21 25.04
CA GLY A 115 19.88 15.63 25.78
C GLY A 115 19.94 14.10 25.71
N LYS A 116 18.98 13.46 25.03
CA LYS A 116 19.02 12.04 24.70
C LYS A 116 20.01 11.75 23.56
N THR A 117 20.54 10.54 23.53
CA THR A 117 21.49 10.03 22.54
C THR A 117 20.80 9.29 21.39
N ILE A 118 21.55 8.93 20.34
CA ILE A 118 21.05 8.03 19.29
C ILE A 118 20.78 6.62 19.84
N ASP A 119 21.56 6.18 20.83
CA ASP A 119 21.38 4.86 21.44
C ASP A 119 20.06 4.80 22.23
N ASP A 120 19.71 5.86 22.96
CA ASP A 120 18.39 5.99 23.61
C ASP A 120 17.24 5.91 22.58
N LEU A 121 17.41 6.46 21.37
CA LEU A 121 16.41 6.39 20.30
C LEU A 121 16.24 4.96 19.77
N HIS A 122 17.34 4.24 19.59
CA HIS A 122 17.31 2.84 19.16
C HIS A 122 16.68 1.94 20.23
N ASP A 123 17.00 2.14 21.51
CA ASP A 123 16.42 1.39 22.62
C ASP A 123 14.90 1.64 22.75
N GLU A 124 14.45 2.90 22.61
CA GLU A 124 13.01 3.23 22.57
C GLU A 124 12.30 2.57 21.37
N GLN A 125 12.90 2.56 20.18
CA GLN A 125 12.35 1.89 18.99
C GLN A 125 12.28 0.36 19.13
N MET A 126 13.34 -0.26 19.66
CA MET A 126 13.36 -1.70 19.93
C MET A 126 12.30 -2.11 20.94
N LYS A 127 12.07 -1.28 21.96
CA LYS A 127 11.01 -1.48 22.94
C LYS A 127 9.61 -1.35 22.32
N GLU A 128 9.35 -0.34 21.48
CA GLU A 128 8.07 -0.19 20.77
C GLU A 128 7.77 -1.41 19.88
N LEU A 129 8.78 -1.94 19.19
CA LEU A 129 8.64 -3.15 18.37
C LEU A 129 8.29 -4.40 19.20
N GLN A 130 8.98 -4.61 20.33
CA GLN A 130 8.68 -5.72 21.24
C GLN A 130 7.28 -5.59 21.88
N GLU A 131 6.86 -4.37 22.24
CA GLU A 131 5.51 -4.13 22.76
C GLU A 131 4.42 -4.42 21.71
N ARG A 132 4.63 -4.04 20.43
CA ARG A 132 3.72 -4.45 19.33
C ARG A 132 3.67 -5.96 19.13
N GLU A 133 4.82 -6.63 19.17
CA GLU A 133 4.89 -8.09 18.98
C GLU A 133 4.12 -8.83 20.10
N MET A 134 4.30 -8.41 21.36
CA MET A 134 3.53 -8.94 22.49
C MET A 134 2.03 -8.66 22.37
N GLU A 135 1.62 -7.49 21.88
CA GLU A 135 0.20 -7.17 21.69
C GLU A 135 -0.43 -8.01 20.56
N LEU A 136 0.29 -8.22 19.46
CA LEU A 136 -0.15 -9.12 18.38
C LEU A 136 -0.32 -10.56 18.88
N ALA A 137 0.67 -11.10 19.58
CA ALA A 137 0.60 -12.45 20.17
C ALA A 137 -0.59 -12.60 21.15
N ARG A 138 -0.86 -11.56 21.97
CA ARG A 138 -2.01 -11.53 22.87
C ARG A 138 -3.35 -11.51 22.10
N VAL A 139 -3.42 -10.80 20.97
CA VAL A 139 -4.61 -10.78 20.10
C VAL A 139 -4.81 -12.12 19.39
N GLU A 140 -3.75 -12.83 19.00
CA GLU A 140 -3.86 -14.18 18.44
C GLU A 140 -4.36 -15.20 19.49
N MET A 141 -3.73 -15.26 20.67
CA MET A 141 -4.17 -16.14 21.77
C MET A 141 -5.65 -15.93 22.13
N SER A 142 -6.12 -14.68 22.18
CA SER A 142 -7.52 -14.38 22.49
C SER A 142 -8.51 -14.74 21.38
N LYS A 143 -8.06 -14.92 20.13
CA LYS A 143 -8.90 -15.47 19.04
C LYS A 143 -8.99 -16.99 19.13
N GLU A 144 -7.92 -17.67 19.54
CA GLU A 144 -7.89 -19.13 19.67
C GLU A 144 -8.74 -19.64 20.85
N GLU A 145 -8.75 -18.94 22.00
CA GLU A 145 -9.64 -19.28 23.12
C GLU A 145 -11.13 -19.25 22.73
N VAL A 146 -11.55 -18.28 21.89
CA VAL A 146 -12.94 -18.17 21.42
C VAL A 146 -13.33 -19.34 20.50
N ALA A 147 -12.38 -19.90 19.75
CA ALA A 147 -12.64 -21.03 18.85
C ALA A 147 -12.82 -22.37 19.59
N LEU A 148 -12.22 -22.54 20.78
CA LEU A 148 -12.33 -23.76 21.59
C LEU A 148 -13.52 -23.76 22.57
N GLY A 149 -14.14 -22.61 22.82
CA GLY A 149 -15.25 -22.45 23.77
C GLY A 149 -16.64 -22.94 23.34
N SER A 150 -16.83 -23.39 22.08
CA SER A 150 -18.16 -23.72 21.51
C SER A 150 -18.42 -25.21 21.24
N GLN A 151 -17.92 -26.12 22.09
CA GLN A 151 -18.38 -27.52 22.12
C GLN A 151 -19.22 -27.83 23.37
N VAL A 152 -20.50 -27.47 23.30
CA VAL A 152 -21.55 -28.05 24.16
C VAL A 152 -22.27 -29.14 23.34
N PRO A 153 -22.34 -30.40 23.81
CA PRO A 153 -22.94 -31.49 23.02
C PRO A 153 -24.48 -31.35 22.94
N PRO A 154 -25.10 -31.61 21.78
CA PRO A 154 -26.55 -31.53 21.63
C PRO A 154 -27.25 -32.79 22.16
N SER A 155 -27.85 -32.70 23.35
CA SER A 155 -28.81 -33.71 23.82
C SER A 155 -30.15 -33.58 23.09
N SER A 156 -30.63 -34.68 22.52
CA SER A 156 -31.83 -34.72 21.69
C SER A 156 -33.13 -34.79 22.50
N GLN A 157 -34.20 -34.08 22.08
CA GLN A 157 -35.58 -34.59 22.17
C GLN A 157 -36.61 -33.87 21.28
N SER A 158 -37.05 -34.60 20.26
CA SER A 158 -38.38 -34.73 19.65
C SER A 158 -39.46 -33.62 19.72
N VAL A 159 -39.89 -33.21 18.51
CA VAL A 159 -41.18 -32.62 18.05
C VAL A 159 -42.41 -33.54 18.29
N PRO A 160 -43.69 -33.15 17.98
CA PRO A 160 -44.25 -31.90 17.42
C PRO A 160 -45.34 -31.27 18.37
N ASP A 161 -46.39 -30.49 18.03
CA ASP A 161 -47.03 -30.02 16.76
C ASP A 161 -47.96 -28.78 16.99
N ASP A 162 -48.69 -28.39 15.93
CA ASP A 162 -49.96 -27.64 15.83
C ASP A 162 -49.95 -26.10 15.60
N ALA A 163 -50.98 -25.64 14.87
CA ALA A 163 -51.02 -24.41 14.10
C ALA A 163 -51.88 -23.29 14.72
N GLY A 164 -51.53 -22.03 14.46
CA GLY A 164 -52.28 -20.87 14.97
C GLY A 164 -52.02 -19.58 14.18
N ALA A 165 -53.02 -19.16 13.40
CA ALA A 165 -52.94 -18.05 12.45
C ALA A 165 -52.80 -16.63 13.07
N ALA A 166 -52.40 -15.70 12.18
CA ALA A 166 -52.93 -14.33 12.01
C ALA A 166 -52.20 -13.10 12.61
N ARG A 167 -51.69 -12.29 11.66
CA ARG A 167 -51.95 -10.84 11.45
C ARG A 167 -51.49 -9.79 12.48
N SER A 168 -50.81 -8.77 11.92
CA SER A 168 -51.12 -7.32 12.03
C SER A 168 -50.07 -6.39 12.67
N SER A 169 -49.47 -5.56 11.81
CA SER A 169 -49.27 -4.09 11.96
C SER A 169 -48.34 -3.48 13.03
N GLY A 170 -47.65 -2.38 12.66
CA GLY A 170 -46.97 -1.43 13.56
C GLY A 170 -45.44 -1.39 13.35
N VAL A 171 -44.87 -0.53 12.50
CA VAL A 171 -44.67 0.95 12.61
C VAL A 171 -43.53 1.35 13.55
N GLY A 172 -42.58 2.14 13.02
CA GLY A 172 -41.40 2.67 13.72
C GLY A 172 -40.10 1.93 13.31
N GLY A 173 -39.08 2.52 12.69
CA GLY A 173 -38.85 3.92 12.36
C GLY A 173 -37.64 4.48 13.12
N SER A 174 -36.47 4.54 12.47
CA SER A 174 -35.39 5.50 12.76
C SER A 174 -34.32 5.46 11.66
N GLN A 175 -33.72 6.61 11.40
CA GLN A 175 -32.71 6.85 10.38
C GLN A 175 -31.32 6.47 10.90
N SER A 176 -30.44 6.00 10.03
CA SER A 176 -28.98 6.20 10.16
C SER A 176 -28.31 6.09 8.80
N ALA A 177 -27.38 7.02 8.56
CA ALA A 177 -26.88 7.37 7.24
C ALA A 177 -26.21 6.22 6.46
N ASP A 178 -26.75 5.94 5.27
CA ASP A 178 -26.04 5.25 4.18
C ASP A 178 -24.86 6.12 3.72
N ARG A 179 -23.69 5.95 4.34
CA ARG A 179 -22.45 6.58 3.88
C ARG A 179 -21.84 5.75 2.76
N LYS A 180 -22.53 5.78 1.61
CA LYS A 180 -22.11 5.13 0.35
C LYS A 180 -20.77 5.71 -0.10
N LEU A 181 -19.67 5.02 0.24
CA LEU A 181 -18.37 5.29 -0.36
C LEU A 181 -18.40 4.80 -1.82
N PRO A 182 -18.01 5.62 -2.81
CA PRO A 182 -17.81 5.14 -4.17
C PRO A 182 -16.52 4.29 -4.21
N MET A 183 -16.66 2.99 -3.95
CA MET A 183 -15.81 2.01 -4.64
C MET A 183 -16.33 1.91 -6.06
N GLU A 184 -15.56 2.42 -7.02
CA GLU A 184 -15.41 1.91 -8.39
C GLU A 184 -14.58 2.91 -9.21
N THR A 185 -13.31 2.54 -9.45
CA THR A 185 -12.68 2.71 -10.77
C THR A 185 -11.66 1.59 -10.92
N ASP A 186 -12.08 0.52 -11.58
CA ASP A 186 -11.15 -0.41 -12.24
C ASP A 186 -10.43 0.34 -13.36
N GLU A 187 -9.32 1.01 -13.05
CA GLU A 187 -8.36 1.42 -14.08
C GLU A 187 -7.36 0.29 -14.32
N GLU A 188 -7.62 -0.48 -15.37
CA GLU A 188 -6.66 -1.44 -15.92
C GLU A 188 -5.30 -0.77 -16.21
N PRO A 189 -4.17 -1.46 -16.03
CA PRO A 189 -2.87 -0.93 -16.40
C PRO A 189 -2.83 -0.67 -17.92
N PRO A 190 -2.26 0.46 -18.38
CA PRO A 190 -2.36 0.88 -19.77
C PRO A 190 -1.70 -0.14 -20.71
N THR A 191 -2.53 -0.81 -21.50
CA THR A 191 -2.11 -1.61 -22.64
C THR A 191 -1.84 -0.69 -23.83
N TYR A 192 -0.70 -0.91 -24.47
CA TYR A 192 -0.35 -0.38 -25.78
C TYR A 192 0.18 -1.56 -26.58
N ASP A 193 -0.42 -1.85 -27.72
CA ASP A 193 0.10 -2.78 -28.73
C ASP A 193 1.29 -2.15 -29.49
#